data_AF-A0A0U0SYD6-F1
#
_entry.id   AF-A0A0U0SYD6-F1
#
_cell.length_a   1.000
_cell.length_b   1.000
_cell.length_c   1.000
_cell.angle_alpha   90.00
_cell.angle_beta   90.00
_cell.angle_gamma   90.00
#
_symmetry.space_group_name_H-M   'P 1'
#
loop_
_entity.id
_entity.type
_entity.pdbx_description
1 polymer ?
#
loop_
_entity_poly.entity_id
_entity_poly.type
_entity_poly.pdbx_seq_one_letter_code
_entity_poly.pdbx_strand_id
1 'polypeptide(L)'
;MRDRVTLPEPFTTVQRHQVEWTNYLTPQALIDLVASRSYCITSPAQVRTKTLDRVRQLLATHPALANSNGLALPYVTVCVRATLA
;
A
#
# COMPACT_ATOMS: atom_id res chain seq x y z
N MET A 1 0.68 5.77 14.46
CA MET A 1 1.61 6.04 13.35
C MET A 1 3.00 6.20 13.98
N ARG A 2 4.00 5.37 13.61
CA ARG A 2 5.36 5.49 14.17
C ARG A 2 6.09 6.58 13.38
N ASP A 3 6.00 7.83 13.85
CA ASP A 3 6.38 9.01 13.06
C ASP A 3 7.76 9.59 13.33
N ARG A 4 8.58 8.94 14.14
CA ARG A 4 9.93 9.44 14.41
C ARG A 4 10.95 8.33 14.19
N VAL A 5 11.84 8.59 13.23
CA VAL A 5 13.05 7.82 12.99
C VAL A 5 14.21 8.71 13.41
N THR A 6 15.06 8.19 14.29
CA THR A 6 16.36 8.77 14.62
C THR A 6 17.43 7.97 13.89
N LEU A 7 18.39 8.65 13.28
CA LEU A 7 19.56 8.02 12.69
C LEU A 7 20.77 8.28 13.57
N PRO A 8 21.63 7.27 13.81
CA PRO A 8 22.88 7.47 14.54
C PRO A 8 23.90 8.21 13.67
N GLU A 9 25.03 8.60 14.26
CA GLU A 9 26.20 9.01 13.50
C GLU A 9 26.55 7.97 12.42
N PRO A 10 27.03 8.39 11.23
CA PRO A 10 27.46 9.75 10.85
C PRO A 10 26.34 10.63 10.26
N PHE A 11 25.06 10.26 10.41
CA PHE A 11 23.97 11.01 9.79
C PHE A 11 23.64 12.28 10.56
N THR A 12 23.56 13.39 9.84
CA THR A 12 23.10 14.68 10.34
C THR A 12 21.60 14.66 10.63
N THR A 13 21.07 15.81 11.06
CA THR A 13 19.64 16.01 11.32
C THR A 13 18.75 15.48 10.20
N VAL A 14 17.82 14.62 10.59
CA VAL A 14 16.83 14.02 9.69
C VAL A 14 15.82 15.07 9.23
N GLN A 15 15.75 15.29 7.92
CA GLN A 15 14.69 16.01 7.24
C GLN A 15 13.55 15.04 6.90
N ARG A 16 12.31 15.51 7.02
CA ARG A 16 11.11 14.73 6.69
C ARG A 16 10.20 15.54 5.78
N HIS A 17 9.59 14.85 4.82
CA HIS A 17 8.56 15.40 3.97
C HIS A 17 7.41 14.41 3.85
N GLN A 18 6.18 14.91 3.91
CA GLN A 18 4.97 14.09 3.76
C GLN A 18 4.13 14.64 2.62
N VAL A 19 3.62 13.72 1.81
CA VAL A 19 2.71 14.04 0.72
C VAL A 19 1.49 13.13 0.85
N GLU A 20 0.33 13.75 1.02
CA GLU A 20 -0.96 13.06 0.94
C GLU A 20 -1.42 13.05 -0.52
N TRP A 21 -1.86 11.88 -0.98
CA TRP A 21 -2.33 11.73 -2.35
C TRP A 21 -3.31 10.56 -2.43
N THR A 22 -4.11 10.53 -3.49
CA THR A 22 -5.08 9.46 -3.72
C THR A 22 -4.72 8.72 -5.00
N ASN A 23 -4.61 7.40 -4.91
CA ASN A 23 -4.45 6.54 -6.06
C ASN A 23 -5.81 6.05 -6.55
N TYR A 24 -6.18 6.38 -7.78
CA TYR A 24 -7.43 5.94 -8.40
C TYR A 24 -7.19 4.68 -9.22
N LEU A 25 -7.85 3.59 -8.87
CA LEU A 25 -7.60 2.27 -9.45
C LEU A 25 -8.89 1.64 -9.96
N THR A 26 -8.78 0.83 -11.02
CA THR A 26 -9.86 -0.09 -11.39
C THR A 26 -9.89 -1.28 -10.42
N PRO A 27 -11.02 -2.02 -10.33
CA PRO A 27 -11.07 -3.25 -9.55
C PRO A 27 -9.97 -4.26 -9.91
N GLN A 28 -9.65 -4.39 -11.21
CA GLN A 28 -8.59 -5.28 -11.67
C GLN A 28 -7.20 -4.79 -11.22
N ALA A 29 -6.92 -3.48 -11.36
CA ALA A 29 -5.64 -2.91 -10.91
C ALA A 29 -5.44 -3.07 -9.39
N LEU A 30 -6.51 -3.07 -8.59
CA LEU A 30 -6.42 -3.39 -7.17
C LEU A 30 -6.04 -4.86 -6.92
N ILE A 31 -6.59 -5.80 -7.69
CA ILE A 31 -6.24 -7.22 -7.58
C ILE A 31 -4.76 -7.42 -7.92
N ASP A 32 -4.27 -6.78 -8.97
CA ASP A 32 -2.86 -6.83 -9.37
C ASP A 32 -1.96 -6.21 -8.31
N LEU A 33 -2.42 -5.10 -7.69
CA LEU A 33 -1.73 -4.48 -6.57
C LEU A 33 -1.62 -5.41 -5.36
N VAL A 34 -2.69 -6.14 -5.01
CA VAL A 34 -2.66 -7.13 -3.92
C VAL A 34 -1.73 -8.29 -4.26
N ALA A 35 -1.77 -8.78 -5.50
CA ALA A 35 -0.94 -9.89 -5.97
C ALA A 35 0.57 -9.57 -5.93
N SER A 36 0.94 -8.29 -6.05
CA SER A 36 2.34 -7.82 -5.99
C SER A 36 2.86 -7.56 -4.57
N ARG A 37 2.03 -7.68 -3.53
CA ARG A 37 2.49 -7.50 -2.14
C ARG A 37 3.39 -8.65 -1.73
N SER A 38 4.52 -8.34 -1.09
CA SER A 38 5.52 -9.34 -0.68
C SER A 38 4.91 -10.51 0.08
N TYR A 39 4.05 -10.24 1.07
CA TYR A 39 3.37 -11.29 1.84
C TYR A 39 2.44 -12.17 0.98
N CYS A 40 1.88 -11.64 -0.10
CA CYS A 40 1.05 -12.39 -1.05
C CYS A 40 1.91 -13.21 -2.01
N ILE A 41 3.02 -12.63 -2.50
CA ILE A 41 4.00 -13.30 -3.37
C ILE A 41 4.65 -14.48 -2.65
N THR A 42 5.08 -14.30 -1.40
CA THR A 42 5.78 -15.32 -0.61
C THR A 42 4.83 -16.29 0.10
N SER A 43 3.52 -16.13 -0.06
CA SER A 43 2.53 -17.03 0.52
C SER A 43 2.52 -18.39 -0.19
N PRO A 44 2.20 -19.48 0.52
CA PRO A 44 1.86 -20.75 -0.12
C PRO A 44 0.77 -20.55 -1.19
N ALA A 45 0.85 -21.29 -2.30
CA ALA A 45 -0.03 -21.10 -3.46
C ALA A 45 -1.52 -21.10 -3.09
N GLN A 46 -1.95 -22.01 -2.21
CA GLN A 46 -3.35 -22.08 -1.74
C GLN A 46 -3.78 -20.83 -0.97
N VAL A 47 -2.90 -20.28 -0.12
CA VAL A 47 -3.16 -19.05 0.65
C VAL A 47 -3.26 -17.86 -0.28
N ARG A 48 -2.36 -17.77 -1.26
CA ARG A 48 -2.39 -16.73 -2.30
C ARG A 48 -3.72 -16.77 -3.09
N THR A 49 -4.11 -17.93 -3.61
CA THR A 49 -5.37 -18.10 -4.36
C THR A 49 -6.57 -17.69 -3.52
N LYS A 50 -6.68 -18.22 -2.29
CA LYS A 50 -7.77 -17.89 -1.37
C LYS A 50 -7.85 -16.39 -1.08
N THR A 51 -6.69 -15.72 -0.91
CA THR A 51 -6.63 -14.28 -0.66
C THR A 51 -7.17 -13.49 -1.85
N LEU A 52 -6.71 -13.81 -3.07
CA LEU A 52 -7.15 -13.10 -4.27
C LEU A 52 -8.64 -13.33 -4.56
N ASP A 53 -9.15 -14.54 -4.33
CA ASP A 53 -10.59 -14.82 -4.48
C ASP A 53 -11.44 -14.05 -3.49
N ARG A 54 -10.96 -13.91 -2.24
CA ARG A 54 -11.66 -13.11 -1.24
C ARG A 54 -11.69 -11.62 -1.59
N VAL A 55 -10.61 -11.10 -2.18
CA VAL A 55 -10.57 -9.72 -2.70
C VAL A 55 -11.57 -9.54 -3.85
N ARG A 56 -11.62 -10.47 -4.80
CA ARG A 56 -12.62 -10.45 -5.89
C ARG A 56 -14.04 -10.45 -5.34
N GLN A 57 -14.33 -11.32 -4.38
CA GLN A 57 -15.63 -11.37 -3.74
C GLN A 57 -15.98 -10.05 -3.06
N LEU A 58 -15.04 -9.45 -2.32
CA LEU A 58 -15.25 -8.16 -1.67
C LEU A 58 -15.58 -7.06 -2.68
N LEU A 59 -14.83 -6.98 -3.78
CA LEU A 59 -15.08 -6.00 -4.85
C LEU A 59 -16.46 -6.20 -5.51
N ALA A 60 -16.91 -7.44 -5.64
CA ALA A 60 -18.19 -7.76 -6.26
C ALA A 60 -19.40 -7.54 -5.34
N THR A 61 -19.25 -7.76 -4.02
CA THR A 61 -20.41 -7.81 -3.11
C THR A 61 -20.49 -6.66 -2.12
N HIS A 62 -19.40 -5.92 -1.88
CA HIS A 62 -19.43 -4.85 -0.89
C HIS A 62 -20.23 -3.65 -1.44
N PRO A 63 -21.26 -3.13 -0.75
CA PRO A 63 -22.13 -2.08 -1.29
C PRO A 63 -21.41 -0.81 -1.76
N ALA A 64 -20.30 -0.45 -1.10
CA ALA A 64 -19.50 0.72 -1.47
C ALA A 64 -18.55 0.49 -2.68
N LEU A 65 -18.42 -0.75 -3.16
CA LEU A 65 -17.47 -1.12 -4.23
C LEU A 65 -18.17 -1.81 -5.41
N ALA A 66 -19.23 -2.57 -5.13
CA ALA A 66 -20.04 -3.25 -6.12
C ALA A 66 -20.59 -2.24 -7.14
N ASN A 67 -20.53 -2.61 -8.43
CA ASN A 67 -20.91 -1.76 -9.56
C ASN A 67 -20.07 -0.46 -9.73
N SER A 68 -18.96 -0.31 -8.99
CA SER A 68 -18.04 0.79 -9.21
C SER A 68 -16.99 0.44 -10.26
N ASN A 69 -16.75 1.36 -11.19
CA ASN A 69 -15.69 1.24 -12.20
C ASN A 69 -14.30 1.58 -11.64
N GLY A 70 -14.23 2.12 -10.42
CA GLY A 70 -12.97 2.46 -9.78
C GLY A 70 -13.09 2.72 -8.28
N LEU A 71 -11.94 2.86 -7.64
CA LEU A 71 -11.83 3.14 -6.22
C LEU A 71 -10.76 4.18 -5.95
N ALA A 72 -11.02 5.02 -4.96
CA ALA A 72 -10.06 5.98 -4.42
C ALA A 72 -9.32 5.33 -3.25
N LEU A 73 -8.01 5.14 -3.38
CA LEU A 73 -7.15 4.59 -2.34
C LEU A 73 -6.26 5.71 -1.77
N PRO A 74 -6.59 6.29 -0.60
CA PRO A 74 -5.81 7.35 0.00
C PRO A 74 -4.47 6.83 0.53
N TYR A 75 -3.40 7.55 0.25
CA TYR A 75 -2.03 7.25 0.66
C TYR A 75 -1.37 8.47 1.30
N VAL A 76 -0.42 8.18 2.19
CA VAL A 76 0.57 9.15 2.66
C VAL A 76 1.94 8.62 2.28
N THR A 77 2.68 9.36 1.46
CA THR A 77 4.08 9.10 1.20
C THR A 77 4.91 9.86 2.24
N VAL A 78 5.80 9.14 2.94
CA VAL A 78 6.74 9.73 3.90
C VAL A 78 8.15 9.60 3.34
N CYS A 79 8.77 10.74 3.07
CA CYS A 79 10.17 10.84 2.65
C CYS A 79 11.02 11.22 3.85
N VAL A 80 12.12 10.50 4.06
CA VAL A 80 13.11 10.76 5.11
C VAL A 80 14.45 10.97 4.43
N ARG A 81 15.14 12.07 4.76
CA ARG A 81 16.45 12.42 4.23
C ARG A 81 17.40 12.76 5.37
N ALA A 82 18.63 12.30 5.31
CA ALA A 82 19.74 12.80 6.10
C ALA A 82 20.96 12.94 5.21
N THR A 83 21.94 13.72 5.65
CA THR A 83 23.25 13.85 5.00
C THR A 83 24.33 13.30 5.92
N LEU A 84 25.52 13.04 5.39
CA LEU A 84 26.69 12.75 6.22
C LEU A 84 27.25 14.07 6.75
N ALA A 85 27.88 14.02 7.93
CA ALA A 85 28.67 15.12 8.47
C ALA A 85 29.98 15.33 7.67
#